data_AF-A0A5Q0NYZ3-F1
#
_entry.id   AF-A0A5Q0NYZ3-F1
#
_cell.length_a   1.000
_cell.length_b   1.000
_cell.length_c   1.000
_cell.angle_alpha   90.00
_cell.angle_beta   90.00
_cell.angle_gamma   90.00
#
_symmetry.space_group_name_H-M   'P 1'
#
loop_
_entity.id
_entity.type
_entity.pdbx_description
1 polymer ?
#
loop_
_entity_poly.entity_id
_entity_poly.type
_entity_poly.pdbx_seq_one_letter_code
_entity_poly.pdbx_strand_id
1 'polypeptide(L)'
;MDQDQHCSELSESFYDAVKSCDEQRMNTNGNYLFEFLVKETLQNSSGKHLTFSERTGITELHTFLDAYQRRLQINADVAEIIEAEIYSSVSSYSIEKRMDFENPELSEKGFSINFKPIQIKAVIDWLDLSFEVNPSKCTFAHKPNARSLIKSFLTLKTGTRHYVKADESHIAQEHLTFTIRLHDIKHKNDVLKIAELLARQYGADISQMKIANIELSLDFYHAPSKAMLSALHKSLRYEATADNFRIYKFVKEDIRNKFNPVPHAPSMLLKRFNKDWCLGVNPKGSPLCYRLYVKTTDSNKQPLPLEEHRLRVEVTLNNGRFEVKDHSIENLANIIKKGFKFLSFTRLNSHPPSKLKEYYEERIKPFGQETIKHKKGSLEDGIQPYSELNKLVSKAVFNLSRNF
;
A
#
# COMPACT_ATOMS: atom_id res chain seq x y z
N MET A 1 -7.46 40.37 -13.38
CA MET A 1 -7.51 39.40 -12.28
C MET A 1 -6.15 39.40 -11.66
N ASP A 2 -6.08 39.69 -10.36
CA ASP A 2 -4.83 39.66 -9.60
C ASP A 2 -4.28 38.22 -9.56
N GLN A 3 -2.96 38.04 -9.51
CA GLN A 3 -2.34 36.70 -9.43
C GLN A 3 -2.84 35.95 -8.18
N ASP A 4 -3.05 36.68 -7.08
CA ASP A 4 -3.60 36.17 -5.82
C ASP A 4 -5.04 35.67 -5.97
N GLN A 5 -5.86 36.44 -6.70
CA GLN A 5 -7.24 36.07 -6.97
C GLN A 5 -7.31 34.81 -7.83
N HIS A 6 -6.39 34.67 -8.80
CA HIS A 6 -6.33 33.49 -9.64
C HIS A 6 -5.85 32.24 -8.88
N CYS A 7 -4.86 32.35 -7.99
CA CYS A 7 -4.41 31.25 -7.14
C CYS A 7 -5.51 30.79 -6.18
N SER A 8 -6.23 31.74 -5.57
CA SER A 8 -7.36 31.46 -4.69
C SER A 8 -8.49 30.75 -5.46
N GLU A 9 -8.84 31.23 -6.65
CA GLU A 9 -9.86 30.60 -7.50
C GLU A 9 -9.46 29.19 -7.95
N LEU A 10 -8.20 28.96 -8.32
CA LEU A 10 -7.69 27.63 -8.67
C LEU A 10 -7.72 26.68 -7.47
N SER A 11 -7.32 27.18 -6.29
CA SER A 11 -7.34 26.43 -5.03
C SER A 11 -8.76 26.12 -4.59
N GLU A 12 -9.67 27.07 -4.62
CA GLU A 12 -11.09 26.89 -4.30
C GLU A 12 -11.77 25.94 -5.28
N SER A 13 -11.59 26.12 -6.59
CA SER A 13 -12.12 25.21 -7.61
C SER A 13 -11.57 23.80 -7.44
N PHE A 14 -10.32 23.68 -7.01
CA PHE A 14 -9.71 22.42 -6.65
C PHE A 14 -10.33 21.82 -5.39
N TYR A 15 -10.45 22.58 -4.29
CA TYR A 15 -11.04 22.13 -3.02
C TYR A 15 -12.52 21.76 -3.16
N ASP A 16 -13.28 22.50 -3.95
CA ASP A 16 -14.67 22.19 -4.28
C ASP A 16 -14.76 20.86 -5.03
N ALA A 17 -13.85 20.61 -5.98
CA ALA A 17 -13.77 19.33 -6.67
C ALA A 17 -13.41 18.18 -5.71
N VAL A 18 -12.50 18.42 -4.74
CA VAL A 18 -12.18 17.44 -3.69
C VAL A 18 -13.40 17.16 -2.81
N LYS A 19 -14.15 18.21 -2.43
CA LYS A 19 -15.34 18.13 -1.57
C LYS A 19 -16.49 17.41 -2.26
N SER A 20 -16.69 17.67 -3.55
CA SER A 20 -17.71 17.01 -4.37
C SER A 20 -17.31 15.61 -4.84
N CYS A 21 -16.05 15.22 -4.64
CA CYS A 21 -15.47 13.99 -5.18
C CYS A 21 -15.59 13.89 -6.72
N ASP A 22 -15.54 15.04 -7.41
CA ASP A 22 -15.51 15.11 -8.88
C ASP A 22 -14.07 14.88 -9.38
N GLU A 23 -13.75 13.64 -9.72
CA GLU A 23 -12.39 13.23 -10.05
C GLU A 23 -11.85 13.85 -11.35
N GLN A 24 -12.71 14.06 -12.34
CA GLN A 24 -12.28 14.68 -13.60
C GLN A 24 -11.87 16.13 -13.36
N ARG A 25 -12.68 16.85 -12.58
CA ARG A 25 -12.39 18.23 -12.18
C ARG A 25 -11.19 18.30 -11.24
N MET A 26 -11.07 17.34 -10.30
CA MET A 26 -9.91 17.21 -9.42
C MET A 26 -8.59 17.01 -10.19
N ASN A 27 -8.56 16.11 -11.19
CA ASN A 27 -7.37 15.87 -12.00
C ASN A 27 -6.98 17.11 -12.83
N THR A 28 -7.98 17.73 -13.46
CA THR A 28 -7.78 18.92 -14.30
C THR A 28 -7.29 20.10 -13.47
N ASN A 29 -7.98 20.42 -12.38
CA ASN A 29 -7.64 21.52 -11.50
C ASN A 29 -6.33 21.26 -10.75
N GLY A 30 -6.03 20.01 -10.39
CA GLY A 30 -4.76 19.64 -9.76
C GLY A 30 -3.56 19.93 -10.67
N ASN A 31 -3.66 19.61 -11.96
CA ASN A 31 -2.61 19.91 -12.94
C ASN A 31 -2.45 21.42 -13.16
N TYR A 32 -3.56 22.18 -13.31
CA TYR A 32 -3.47 23.63 -13.45
C TYR A 32 -2.89 24.32 -12.22
N LEU A 33 -3.28 23.86 -11.02
CA LEU A 33 -2.75 24.37 -9.77
C LEU A 33 -1.25 24.09 -9.67
N PHE A 34 -0.78 22.91 -10.08
CA PHE A 34 0.66 22.60 -10.11
C PHE A 34 1.45 23.56 -11.01
N GLU A 35 1.04 23.67 -12.28
CA GLU A 35 1.71 24.54 -13.26
C GLU A 35 1.78 26.00 -12.78
N PHE A 36 0.68 26.49 -12.19
CA PHE A 36 0.62 27.82 -11.62
C PHE A 36 1.59 27.99 -10.45
N LEU A 37 1.54 27.08 -9.46
CA LEU A 37 2.35 27.13 -8.24
C LEU A 37 3.85 27.02 -8.52
N VAL A 38 4.27 26.18 -9.47
CA VAL A 38 5.67 26.08 -9.91
C VAL A 38 6.14 27.38 -10.54
N LYS A 39 5.34 27.96 -11.44
CA LYS A 39 5.64 29.24 -12.08
C LYS A 39 5.75 30.37 -11.06
N GLU A 40 4.86 30.40 -10.08
CA GLU A 40 4.87 31.42 -9.02
C GLU A 40 6.10 31.28 -8.11
N THR A 41 6.51 30.05 -7.77
CA THR A 41 7.72 29.79 -6.97
C THR A 41 8.98 30.26 -7.68
N LEU A 42 9.08 30.01 -9.00
CA LEU A 42 10.18 30.50 -9.82
C LEU A 42 10.21 32.04 -9.88
N GLN A 43 9.06 32.70 -9.86
CA GLN A 43 8.97 34.16 -9.81
C GLN A 43 9.30 34.72 -8.42
N ASN A 44 8.78 34.11 -7.35
CA ASN A 44 8.94 34.57 -5.98
C ASN A 44 10.33 34.30 -5.39
N SER A 45 11.05 33.29 -5.86
CA SER A 45 12.45 33.03 -5.45
C SER A 45 13.43 34.14 -5.86
N SER A 46 12.99 35.11 -6.67
CA SER A 46 13.73 36.33 -7.00
C SER A 46 13.73 37.39 -5.86
N GLY A 47 14.44 37.11 -4.77
CA GLY A 47 15.23 38.08 -4.00
C GLY A 47 14.64 39.42 -3.49
N LYS A 48 13.33 39.69 -3.50
CA LYS A 48 12.81 40.94 -2.89
C LYS A 48 12.89 40.86 -1.36
N HIS A 49 13.89 41.54 -0.79
CA HIS A 49 14.03 41.73 0.65
C HIS A 49 12.92 42.65 1.18
N LEU A 50 12.23 42.22 2.24
CA LEU A 50 11.31 43.07 3.01
C LEU A 50 12.15 43.98 3.91
N THR A 51 12.14 45.29 3.67
CA THR A 51 12.77 46.30 4.52
C THR A 51 11.72 47.03 5.33
N PHE A 52 11.85 47.01 6.65
CA PHE A 52 10.98 47.73 7.59
C PHE A 52 11.67 49.01 8.06
N SER A 53 10.88 50.04 8.40
CA SER A 53 11.38 51.27 9.02
C SER A 53 10.53 51.64 10.23
N GLU A 54 11.01 52.54 11.07
CA GLU A 54 10.25 53.08 12.22
C GLU A 54 8.94 53.80 11.83
N ARG A 55 8.74 54.06 10.52
CA ARG A 55 7.54 54.71 9.98
C ARG A 55 6.51 53.73 9.42
N THR A 56 6.81 52.43 9.37
CA THR A 56 5.88 51.42 8.87
C THR A 56 4.71 51.28 9.83
N GLY A 57 3.50 51.57 9.36
CA GLY A 57 2.30 51.52 10.19
C GLY A 57 1.93 50.09 10.60
N ILE A 58 1.21 49.93 11.70
CA ILE A 58 0.76 48.60 12.19
C ILE A 58 -0.06 47.86 11.13
N THR A 59 -0.93 48.57 10.41
CA THR A 59 -1.73 47.99 9.31
C THR A 59 -0.86 47.48 8.17
N GLU A 60 0.19 48.21 7.80
CA GLU A 60 1.14 47.78 6.77
C GLU A 60 1.92 46.54 7.24
N LEU A 61 2.35 46.52 8.51
CA LEU A 61 3.04 45.38 9.11
C LEU A 61 2.17 44.10 9.06
N HIS A 62 0.87 44.20 9.39
CA HIS A 62 -0.06 43.06 9.28
C HIS A 62 -0.21 42.60 7.83
N THR A 63 -0.37 43.51 6.88
CA THR A 63 -0.42 43.15 5.45
C THR A 63 0.84 42.43 5.00
N PHE A 64 2.02 42.86 5.46
CA PHE A 64 3.29 42.17 5.15
C PHE A 64 3.40 40.79 5.80
N LEU A 65 2.95 40.63 7.05
CA LEU A 65 2.92 39.33 7.73
C LEU A 65 1.96 38.36 7.04
N ASP A 66 0.77 38.82 6.65
CA ASP A 66 -0.20 38.03 5.90
C ASP A 66 0.38 37.60 4.54
N ALA A 67 1.02 38.51 3.81
CA ALA A 67 1.68 38.19 2.54
C ALA A 67 2.83 37.18 2.72
N TYR A 68 3.62 37.31 3.78
CA TYR A 68 4.70 36.36 4.09
C TYR A 68 4.16 34.98 4.45
N GLN A 69 3.13 34.89 5.29
CA GLN A 69 2.46 33.64 5.65
C GLN A 69 1.87 32.95 4.42
N ARG A 70 1.20 33.70 3.54
CA ARG A 70 0.69 33.18 2.26
C ARG A 70 1.80 32.60 1.40
N ARG A 71 2.93 33.31 1.27
CA ARG A 71 4.08 32.83 0.49
C ARG A 71 4.67 31.55 1.07
N LEU A 72 4.75 31.43 2.39
CA LEU A 72 5.16 30.18 3.05
C LEU A 72 4.18 29.03 2.75
N GLN A 73 2.88 29.29 2.78
CA GLN A 73 1.86 28.29 2.46
C GLN A 73 1.96 27.84 0.99
N ILE A 74 2.09 28.78 0.06
CA ILE A 74 2.29 28.49 -1.37
C ILE A 74 3.53 27.62 -1.57
N ASN A 75 4.66 28.00 -0.98
CA ASN A 75 5.90 27.22 -1.06
C ASN A 75 5.74 25.81 -0.49
N ALA A 76 4.99 25.66 0.61
CA ALA A 76 4.69 24.36 1.21
C ALA A 76 3.83 23.49 0.26
N ASP A 77 2.77 24.07 -0.32
CA ASP A 77 1.90 23.37 -1.27
C ASP A 77 2.67 22.96 -2.54
N VAL A 78 3.56 23.83 -3.05
CA VAL A 78 4.46 23.52 -4.17
C VAL A 78 5.37 22.34 -3.81
N ALA A 79 5.98 22.39 -2.62
CA ALA A 79 6.88 21.34 -2.16
C ALA A 79 6.16 19.98 -2.08
N GLU A 80 4.92 19.92 -1.58
CA GLU A 80 4.12 18.69 -1.56
C GLU A 80 3.85 18.15 -2.98
N ILE A 81 3.60 19.03 -3.95
CA ILE A 81 3.34 18.59 -5.32
C ILE A 81 4.63 18.08 -5.99
N ILE A 82 5.73 18.83 -5.86
CA ILE A 82 7.04 18.41 -6.37
C ILE A 82 7.45 17.08 -5.73
N GLU A 83 7.23 16.92 -4.42
CA GLU A 83 7.43 15.65 -3.73
C GLU A 83 6.61 14.55 -4.40
N ALA A 84 5.32 14.76 -4.61
CA ALA A 84 4.45 13.76 -5.22
C ALA A 84 4.93 13.33 -6.62
N GLU A 85 5.36 14.26 -7.46
CA GLU A 85 5.85 13.96 -8.80
C GLU A 85 7.15 13.16 -8.77
N ILE A 86 8.17 13.68 -8.06
CA ILE A 86 9.48 13.04 -7.93
C ILE A 86 9.30 11.64 -7.35
N TYR A 87 8.60 11.52 -6.23
CA TYR A 87 8.49 10.27 -5.47
C TYR A 87 7.40 9.31 -5.99
N SER A 88 6.66 9.67 -7.05
CA SER A 88 5.75 8.75 -7.76
C SER A 88 6.45 7.81 -8.75
N SER A 89 7.78 7.89 -8.89
CA SER A 89 8.56 7.00 -9.72
C SER A 89 9.45 6.09 -8.86
N VAL A 90 9.46 4.79 -9.14
CA VAL A 90 10.33 3.85 -8.40
C VAL A 90 11.81 4.14 -8.63
N SER A 91 12.16 4.76 -9.77
CA SER A 91 13.53 5.13 -10.10
C SER A 91 14.08 6.28 -9.26
N SER A 92 13.21 7.03 -8.56
CA SER A 92 13.61 8.14 -7.69
C SER A 92 14.12 7.67 -6.33
N TYR A 93 13.97 6.37 -6.01
CA TYR A 93 14.39 5.80 -4.74
C TYR A 93 15.73 5.10 -4.88
N SER A 94 16.70 5.53 -4.07
CA SER A 94 17.90 4.75 -3.81
C SER A 94 17.65 3.76 -2.69
N ILE A 95 17.30 2.51 -3.03
CA ILE A 95 16.82 1.52 -2.05
C ILE A 95 17.98 0.95 -1.21
N GLU A 96 19.17 0.78 -1.80
CA GLU A 96 20.36 0.25 -1.08
C GLU A 96 21.51 1.25 -0.90
N LYS A 97 21.57 2.36 -1.64
CA LYS A 97 22.75 3.23 -1.64
C LYS A 97 22.79 4.15 -0.42
N ARG A 98 23.90 4.05 0.33
CA ARG A 98 24.32 5.09 1.27
C ARG A 98 24.46 6.41 0.50
N MET A 99 23.78 7.44 0.96
CA MET A 99 24.00 8.80 0.48
C MET A 99 25.12 9.41 1.32
N ASP A 100 26.20 9.79 0.67
CA ASP A 100 27.27 10.60 1.28
C ASP A 100 27.19 12.02 0.67
N PHE A 101 27.68 13.02 1.38
CA PHE A 101 27.76 14.38 0.83
C PHE A 101 28.75 14.40 -0.33
N GLU A 102 28.30 14.84 -1.51
CA GLU A 102 29.19 15.07 -2.65
C GLU A 102 30.09 16.29 -2.44
N ASN A 103 29.72 17.22 -1.52
CA ASN A 103 30.51 18.38 -1.17
C ASN A 103 31.64 18.01 -0.17
N PRO A 104 32.92 18.13 -0.56
CA PRO A 104 34.06 17.76 0.29
C PRO A 104 34.14 18.57 1.59
N GLU A 105 33.81 19.87 1.57
CA GLU A 105 33.91 20.74 2.75
C GLU A 105 32.91 20.35 3.85
N LEU A 106 31.72 19.88 3.47
CA LEU A 106 30.72 19.40 4.44
C LEU A 106 31.15 18.07 5.05
N SER A 107 31.75 17.19 4.25
CA SER A 107 32.34 15.94 4.72
C SER A 107 33.51 16.19 5.69
N GLU A 108 34.42 17.11 5.36
CA GLU A 108 35.55 17.51 6.21
C GLU A 108 35.12 18.17 7.52
N LYS A 109 34.00 18.90 7.52
CA LYS A 109 33.39 19.46 8.74
C LYS A 109 32.61 18.44 9.58
N GLY A 110 32.64 17.16 9.20
CA GLY A 110 32.02 16.06 9.95
C GLY A 110 30.52 15.96 9.79
N PHE A 111 29.91 16.63 8.80
CA PHE A 111 28.50 16.44 8.51
C PHE A 111 28.26 15.07 7.86
N SER A 112 27.28 14.33 8.36
CA SER A 112 26.84 13.06 7.79
C SER A 112 25.37 13.11 7.42
N ILE A 113 24.99 12.52 6.29
CA ILE A 113 23.58 12.33 5.93
C ILE A 113 23.02 11.19 6.78
N ASN A 114 22.01 11.47 7.60
CA ASN A 114 21.27 10.43 8.32
C ASN A 114 20.35 9.69 7.33
N PHE A 115 20.95 8.82 6.52
CA PHE A 115 20.25 7.99 5.56
C PHE A 115 19.85 6.65 6.21
N LYS A 116 18.55 6.39 6.29
CA LYS A 116 18.03 5.05 6.61
C LYS A 116 17.55 4.40 5.31
N PRO A 117 18.17 3.30 4.85
CA PRO A 117 17.71 2.62 3.66
C PRO A 117 16.29 2.10 3.84
N ILE A 118 15.54 2.04 2.75
CA ILE A 118 14.20 1.46 2.75
C ILE A 118 14.32 -0.02 3.07
N GLN A 119 13.73 -0.44 4.19
CA GLN A 119 13.74 -1.83 4.59
C GLN A 119 12.47 -2.52 4.11
N ILE A 120 12.64 -3.60 3.35
CA ILE A 120 11.53 -4.43 2.86
C ILE A 120 11.41 -5.68 3.73
N LYS A 121 10.22 -5.92 4.30
CA LYS A 121 9.87 -7.17 4.99
C LYS A 121 8.70 -7.85 4.29
N ALA A 122 8.81 -9.16 4.10
CA ALA A 122 7.69 -9.99 3.66
C ALA A 122 7.00 -10.58 4.88
N VAL A 123 5.67 -10.53 4.93
CA VAL A 123 4.87 -11.09 6.03
C VAL A 123 3.62 -11.79 5.50
N ILE A 124 3.09 -12.72 6.29
CA ILE A 124 1.74 -13.27 6.13
C ILE A 124 0.83 -12.45 7.03
N ASP A 125 -0.12 -11.71 6.48
CA ASP A 125 -1.08 -10.97 7.31
C ASP A 125 -2.10 -11.93 7.93
N TRP A 126 -2.59 -12.85 7.11
CA TRP A 126 -3.41 -13.97 7.54
C TRP A 126 -3.44 -15.11 6.52
N LEU A 127 -3.86 -16.29 6.96
CA LEU A 127 -4.26 -17.39 6.07
C LEU A 127 -5.53 -18.05 6.58
N ASP A 128 -6.29 -18.66 5.69
CA ASP A 128 -7.45 -19.47 6.04
C ASP A 128 -7.05 -20.95 6.04
N LEU A 129 -7.27 -21.63 7.17
CA LEU A 129 -7.05 -23.07 7.33
C LEU A 129 -8.39 -23.81 7.29
N SER A 130 -8.57 -24.67 6.30
CA SER A 130 -9.73 -25.53 6.15
C SER A 130 -9.46 -26.92 6.72
N PHE A 131 -10.42 -27.45 7.48
CA PHE A 131 -10.37 -28.78 8.09
C PHE A 131 -11.77 -29.38 8.19
N GLU A 132 -11.85 -30.70 8.11
CA GLU A 132 -13.09 -31.45 8.30
C GLU A 132 -13.14 -32.04 9.72
N VAL A 133 -14.28 -31.93 10.39
CA VAL A 133 -14.46 -32.53 11.72
C VAL A 133 -15.00 -33.96 11.59
N ASN A 134 -14.59 -34.84 12.50
CA ASN A 134 -15.13 -36.19 12.57
C ASN A 134 -16.44 -36.19 13.40
N PRO A 135 -17.60 -36.51 12.81
CA PRO A 135 -18.89 -36.48 13.53
C PRO A 135 -18.95 -37.41 14.75
N SER A 136 -18.18 -38.51 14.76
CA SER A 136 -18.10 -39.42 15.90
C SER A 136 -17.41 -38.80 17.12
N LYS A 137 -16.60 -37.75 16.92
CA LYS A 137 -15.91 -36.99 17.99
C LYS A 137 -16.52 -35.60 18.21
N CYS A 138 -17.06 -34.98 17.17
CA CYS A 138 -17.61 -33.63 17.17
C CYS A 138 -19.14 -33.64 17.05
N THR A 139 -19.83 -33.81 18.17
CA THR A 139 -21.30 -33.90 18.21
C THR A 139 -22.02 -32.58 17.95
N PHE A 140 -21.30 -31.45 17.94
CA PHE A 140 -21.88 -30.15 17.66
C PHE A 140 -21.71 -29.71 16.20
N ALA A 141 -21.08 -30.49 15.33
CA ALA A 141 -20.73 -30.07 13.97
C ALA A 141 -21.93 -29.50 13.19
N HIS A 142 -23.12 -30.03 13.38
CA HIS A 142 -24.35 -29.57 12.71
C HIS A 142 -25.14 -28.51 13.50
N LYS A 143 -24.68 -28.10 14.68
CA LYS A 143 -25.39 -27.13 15.51
C LYS A 143 -25.21 -25.71 14.95
N PRO A 144 -26.22 -24.83 15.04
CA PRO A 144 -26.12 -23.45 14.59
C PRO A 144 -24.97 -22.65 15.21
N ASN A 145 -24.55 -23.02 16.43
CA ASN A 145 -23.47 -22.38 17.18
C ASN A 145 -22.11 -23.09 17.06
N ALA A 146 -21.93 -24.03 16.12
CA ALA A 146 -20.69 -24.78 15.95
C ALA A 146 -19.45 -23.88 15.78
N ARG A 147 -19.60 -22.79 15.01
CA ARG A 147 -18.56 -21.79 14.80
C ARG A 147 -18.14 -21.11 16.10
N SER A 148 -19.11 -20.69 16.92
CA SER A 148 -18.86 -20.04 18.22
C SER A 148 -18.13 -20.97 19.19
N LEU A 149 -18.42 -22.28 19.15
CA LEU A 149 -17.76 -23.29 19.97
C LEU A 149 -16.29 -23.49 19.57
N ILE A 150 -16.01 -23.62 18.27
CA ILE A 150 -14.63 -23.74 17.76
C ILE A 150 -13.80 -22.53 18.16
N LYS A 151 -14.36 -21.33 17.99
CA LYS A 151 -13.69 -20.08 18.38
C LYS A 151 -13.42 -19.98 19.89
N SER A 152 -14.42 -20.28 20.71
CA SER A 152 -14.28 -20.27 22.17
C SER A 152 -13.19 -21.23 22.63
N PHE A 153 -13.15 -22.43 22.04
CA PHE A 153 -12.10 -23.41 22.29
C PHE A 153 -10.69 -22.92 21.91
N LEU A 154 -10.51 -22.40 20.69
CA LEU A 154 -9.21 -21.90 20.24
C LEU A 154 -8.74 -20.71 21.08
N THR A 155 -9.65 -19.80 21.45
CA THR A 155 -9.34 -18.65 22.32
C THR A 155 -8.87 -19.12 23.70
N LEU A 156 -9.60 -20.07 24.29
CA LEU A 156 -9.28 -20.64 25.60
C LEU A 156 -7.92 -21.35 25.58
N LYS A 157 -7.60 -22.11 24.52
CA LYS A 157 -6.37 -22.92 24.45
C LYS A 157 -5.13 -22.15 24.08
N THR A 158 -5.25 -21.08 23.30
CA THR A 158 -4.08 -20.31 22.85
C THR A 158 -3.79 -19.10 23.73
N GLY A 159 -4.74 -18.64 24.56
CA GLY A 159 -4.57 -17.46 25.42
C GLY A 159 -4.44 -16.14 24.63
N THR A 160 -4.46 -16.19 23.30
CA THR A 160 -4.26 -15.05 22.42
C THR A 160 -5.36 -15.01 21.37
N ARG A 161 -6.04 -13.86 21.28
CA ARG A 161 -7.06 -13.58 20.25
C ARG A 161 -6.48 -13.38 18.85
N HIS A 162 -5.16 -13.41 18.71
CA HIS A 162 -4.45 -13.13 17.47
C HIS A 162 -4.60 -14.23 16.43
N TYR A 163 -4.88 -15.48 16.81
CA TYR A 163 -5.07 -16.54 15.82
C TYR A 163 -6.42 -16.39 15.13
N VAL A 164 -7.53 -16.43 15.86
CA VAL A 164 -8.88 -16.23 15.30
C VAL A 164 -9.50 -14.97 15.92
N LYS A 165 -9.94 -14.01 15.09
CA LYS A 165 -10.54 -12.77 15.60
C LYS A 165 -11.78 -13.02 16.46
N ALA A 166 -12.06 -12.04 17.31
CA ALA A 166 -13.12 -12.10 18.32
C ALA A 166 -14.56 -12.05 17.78
N ASP A 167 -14.79 -11.99 16.47
CA ASP A 167 -16.12 -12.10 15.84
C ASP A 167 -16.28 -13.44 15.09
N GLU A 168 -17.46 -13.75 14.55
CA GLU A 168 -17.68 -15.02 13.82
C GLU A 168 -17.37 -14.94 12.32
N SER A 169 -17.06 -13.75 11.80
CA SER A 169 -16.85 -13.55 10.35
C SER A 169 -15.61 -14.27 9.82
N HIS A 170 -14.76 -14.74 10.72
CA HIS A 170 -13.52 -15.47 10.46
C HIS A 170 -13.64 -16.99 10.57
N ILE A 171 -14.88 -17.50 10.73
CA ILE A 171 -15.18 -18.93 10.65
C ILE A 171 -16.29 -19.14 9.62
N ALA A 172 -15.95 -19.82 8.54
CA ALA A 172 -16.92 -20.33 7.58
C ALA A 172 -17.16 -21.82 7.83
N GLN A 173 -18.36 -22.28 7.54
CA GLN A 173 -18.73 -23.69 7.63
C GLN A 173 -19.48 -24.09 6.38
N GLU A 174 -19.07 -25.22 5.80
CA GLU A 174 -19.77 -25.91 4.73
C GLU A 174 -19.84 -27.39 5.10
N HIS A 175 -21.03 -27.88 5.42
CA HIS A 175 -21.24 -29.24 5.94
C HIS A 175 -20.40 -29.50 7.21
N LEU A 176 -19.48 -30.46 7.15
CA LEU A 176 -18.54 -30.82 8.22
C LEU A 176 -17.19 -30.11 8.11
N THR A 177 -17.01 -29.31 7.06
CA THR A 177 -15.78 -28.57 6.80
C THR A 177 -15.88 -27.18 7.40
N PHE A 178 -14.89 -26.82 8.20
CA PHE A 178 -14.74 -25.51 8.79
C PHE A 178 -13.49 -24.85 8.23
N THR A 179 -13.60 -23.56 7.91
CA THR A 179 -12.46 -22.74 7.53
C THR A 179 -12.28 -21.64 8.55
N ILE A 180 -11.12 -21.61 9.20
CA ILE A 180 -10.78 -20.61 10.20
C ILE A 180 -9.70 -19.68 9.65
N ARG A 181 -9.84 -18.37 9.87
CA ARG A 181 -8.78 -17.42 9.58
C ARG A 181 -7.79 -17.34 10.73
N LEU A 182 -6.52 -17.52 10.41
CA LEU A 182 -5.37 -17.39 11.28
C LEU A 182 -4.64 -16.07 10.97
N HIS A 183 -4.44 -15.19 11.96
CA HIS A 183 -3.64 -13.96 11.80
C HIS A 183 -2.28 -14.05 12.52
N ASP A 184 -1.40 -13.09 12.22
CA ASP A 184 -0.11 -12.87 12.90
C ASP A 184 0.82 -14.11 12.91
N ILE A 185 0.80 -14.89 11.83
CA ILE A 185 1.52 -16.17 11.70
C ILE A 185 2.98 -15.91 11.34
N LYS A 186 3.90 -16.37 12.18
CA LYS A 186 5.34 -16.12 12.00
C LYS A 186 6.11 -17.39 11.61
N HIS A 187 5.61 -18.57 11.97
CA HIS A 187 6.27 -19.86 11.75
C HIS A 187 5.27 -20.98 11.42
N LYS A 188 5.73 -22.06 10.76
CA LYS A 188 4.93 -23.28 10.52
C LYS A 188 4.32 -23.84 11.80
N ASN A 189 5.09 -23.82 12.89
CA ASN A 189 4.65 -24.32 14.20
C ASN A 189 3.43 -23.57 14.75
N ASP A 190 3.22 -22.32 14.36
CA ASP A 190 2.02 -21.57 14.75
C ASP A 190 0.76 -22.19 14.12
N VAL A 191 0.85 -22.64 12.86
CA VAL A 191 -0.24 -23.33 12.15
C VAL A 191 -0.41 -24.75 12.69
N LEU A 192 0.69 -25.49 12.89
CA LEU A 192 0.66 -26.88 13.39
C LEU A 192 0.05 -26.97 14.79
N LYS A 193 0.35 -26.03 15.70
CA LYS A 193 -0.28 -25.98 17.03
C LYS A 193 -1.81 -25.90 16.91
N ILE A 194 -2.32 -25.09 16.00
CA ILE A 194 -3.77 -24.98 15.76
C ILE A 194 -4.30 -26.28 15.16
N ALA A 195 -3.63 -26.83 14.15
CA ALA A 195 -4.00 -28.11 13.54
C ALA A 195 -4.09 -29.25 14.56
N GLU A 196 -3.11 -29.36 15.46
CA GLU A 196 -3.10 -30.35 16.54
C GLU A 196 -4.25 -30.17 17.52
N LEU A 197 -4.57 -28.93 17.90
CA LEU A 197 -5.71 -28.65 18.78
C LEU A 197 -7.03 -29.09 18.14
N LEU A 198 -7.21 -28.81 16.84
CA LEU A 198 -8.39 -29.20 16.08
C LEU A 198 -8.46 -30.72 15.90
N ALA A 199 -7.33 -31.37 15.63
CA ALA A 199 -7.25 -32.82 15.48
C ALA A 199 -7.62 -33.54 16.78
N ARG A 200 -7.06 -33.09 17.91
CA ARG A 200 -7.33 -33.67 19.23
C ARG A 200 -8.78 -33.46 19.66
N GLN A 201 -9.31 -32.26 19.49
CA GLN A 201 -10.63 -31.90 20.00
C GLN A 201 -11.77 -32.38 19.09
N TYR A 202 -11.59 -32.32 17.77
CA TYR A 202 -12.66 -32.54 16.79
C TYR A 202 -12.42 -33.73 15.86
N GLY A 203 -11.29 -34.44 16.03
CA GLY A 203 -10.95 -35.58 15.20
C GLY A 203 -10.55 -35.24 13.77
N ALA A 204 -10.19 -33.98 13.50
CA ALA A 204 -9.74 -33.54 12.19
C ALA A 204 -8.41 -34.21 11.81
N ASP A 205 -8.27 -34.64 10.55
CA ASP A 205 -7.02 -35.18 10.03
C ASP A 205 -6.11 -34.04 9.55
N ILE A 206 -4.96 -33.87 10.21
CA ILE A 206 -3.96 -32.84 9.88
C ILE A 206 -3.49 -32.98 8.42
N SER A 207 -3.35 -34.21 7.92
CA SER A 207 -2.89 -34.47 6.54
C SER A 207 -3.89 -34.01 5.47
N GLN A 208 -5.18 -33.88 5.84
CA GLN A 208 -6.25 -33.41 4.96
C GLN A 208 -6.53 -31.92 5.11
N MET A 209 -5.91 -31.24 6.07
CA MET A 209 -6.08 -29.79 6.23
C MET A 209 -5.45 -29.02 5.08
N LYS A 210 -6.13 -27.97 4.63
CA LYS A 210 -5.72 -27.19 3.46
C LYS A 210 -5.67 -25.71 3.78
N ILE A 211 -4.65 -25.05 3.27
CA ILE A 211 -4.63 -23.59 3.16
C ILE A 211 -5.66 -23.24 2.08
N ALA A 212 -6.72 -22.51 2.45
CA ALA A 212 -7.82 -22.16 1.56
C ALA A 212 -7.62 -20.78 0.89
N ASN A 213 -7.04 -19.86 1.66
CA ASN A 213 -6.74 -18.49 1.25
C ASN A 213 -5.50 -18.02 2.01
N ILE A 214 -4.77 -17.05 1.45
CA ILE A 214 -3.63 -16.42 2.12
C ILE A 214 -3.52 -14.95 1.69
N GLU A 215 -3.18 -14.08 2.63
CA GLU A 215 -2.82 -12.69 2.35
C GLU A 215 -1.35 -12.46 2.68
N LEU A 216 -0.61 -12.09 1.63
CA LEU A 216 0.82 -11.87 1.66
C LEU A 216 1.09 -10.38 1.50
N SER A 217 1.98 -9.84 2.32
CA SER A 217 2.27 -8.41 2.34
C SER A 217 3.76 -8.14 2.23
N LEU A 218 4.10 -7.10 1.47
CA LEU A 218 5.40 -6.44 1.49
C LEU A 218 5.27 -5.12 2.26
N ASP A 219 6.04 -5.04 3.34
CA ASP A 219 6.15 -3.87 4.20
C ASP A 219 7.42 -3.10 3.86
N PHE A 220 7.26 -1.82 3.51
CA PHE A 220 8.32 -0.87 3.21
C PHE A 220 8.46 0.12 4.37
N TYR A 221 9.45 -0.14 5.22
CA TYR A 221 9.82 0.74 6.33
C TYR A 221 10.79 1.82 5.86
N HIS A 222 10.81 2.95 6.57
CA HIS A 222 11.71 4.08 6.31
C HIS A 222 11.55 4.68 4.90
N ALA A 223 10.41 4.47 4.24
CA ALA A 223 10.08 5.16 3.01
C ALA A 223 10.04 6.68 3.29
N PRO A 224 10.78 7.51 2.54
CA PRO A 224 10.86 8.95 2.80
C PRO A 224 9.56 9.69 2.49
N SER A 225 8.69 9.10 1.66
CA SER A 225 7.39 9.67 1.27
C SER A 225 6.33 8.60 1.10
N LYS A 226 5.08 8.93 1.46
CA LYS A 226 3.89 8.10 1.15
C LYS A 226 3.63 8.00 -0.36
N ALA A 227 4.20 8.90 -1.18
CA ALA A 227 4.13 8.84 -2.65
C ALA A 227 4.76 7.57 -3.22
N MET A 228 5.59 6.86 -2.44
CA MET A 228 6.11 5.55 -2.81
C MET A 228 4.98 4.55 -3.12
N LEU A 229 3.81 4.66 -2.48
CA LEU A 229 2.66 3.82 -2.83
C LEU A 229 2.18 4.06 -4.27
N SER A 230 2.26 5.31 -4.77
CA SER A 230 1.99 5.64 -6.18
C SER A 230 3.04 5.04 -7.10
N ALA A 231 4.32 5.09 -6.72
CA ALA A 231 5.42 4.47 -7.45
C ALA A 231 5.27 2.94 -7.53
N LEU A 232 4.96 2.32 -6.39
CA LEU A 232 4.71 0.87 -6.28
C LEU A 232 3.48 0.47 -7.11
N HIS A 233 2.41 1.26 -7.12
CA HIS A 233 1.27 1.02 -7.99
C HIS A 233 1.64 1.07 -9.48
N LYS A 234 2.40 2.09 -9.92
CA LYS A 234 2.85 2.20 -11.32
C LYS A 234 3.72 1.03 -11.76
N SER A 235 4.55 0.53 -10.84
CA SER A 235 5.52 -0.54 -11.11
C SER A 235 5.00 -1.94 -10.85
N LEU A 236 3.91 -2.14 -10.10
CA LEU A 236 3.45 -3.49 -9.79
C LEU A 236 3.07 -4.22 -11.07
N ARG A 237 3.59 -5.45 -11.21
CA ARG A 237 3.29 -6.32 -12.34
C ARG A 237 1.92 -6.95 -12.16
N TYR A 238 0.87 -6.19 -12.48
CA TYR A 238 -0.49 -6.71 -12.50
C TYR A 238 -0.68 -7.69 -13.65
N GLU A 239 -1.48 -8.73 -13.44
CA GLU A 239 -1.93 -9.57 -14.56
C GLU A 239 -2.77 -8.76 -15.55
N ALA A 240 -2.79 -9.20 -16.81
CA ALA A 240 -3.55 -8.53 -17.86
C ALA A 240 -5.05 -8.42 -17.56
N THR A 241 -5.59 -9.34 -16.77
CA THR A 241 -7.00 -9.37 -16.34
C THR A 241 -7.29 -8.53 -15.09
N ALA A 242 -6.30 -7.84 -14.53
CA ALA A 242 -6.53 -6.97 -13.37
C ALA A 242 -7.45 -5.81 -13.75
N ASP A 243 -8.43 -5.55 -12.91
CA ASP A 243 -9.46 -4.54 -13.11
C ASP A 243 -9.78 -3.80 -11.80
N ASN A 244 -10.81 -2.95 -11.84
CA ASN A 244 -11.37 -2.32 -10.64
C ASN A 244 -10.32 -1.57 -9.79
N PHE A 245 -9.42 -0.86 -10.48
CA PHE A 245 -8.44 0.04 -9.88
C PHE A 245 -9.17 1.19 -9.22
N ARG A 246 -9.13 1.24 -7.89
CA ARG A 246 -9.88 2.21 -7.10
C ARG A 246 -9.11 2.73 -5.91
N ILE A 247 -9.47 3.93 -5.47
CA ILE A 247 -9.06 4.52 -4.20
C ILE A 247 -10.30 4.59 -3.29
N TYR A 248 -10.16 4.25 -2.01
CA TYR A 248 -11.27 4.32 -1.06
C TYR A 248 -10.74 4.53 0.35
N LYS A 249 -11.58 5.08 1.24
CA LYS A 249 -11.29 5.16 2.67
C LYS A 249 -12.30 4.31 3.41
N PHE A 250 -11.82 3.34 4.19
CA PHE A 250 -12.69 2.49 4.98
C PHE A 250 -13.26 3.31 6.16
N VAL A 251 -14.41 3.93 5.93
CA VAL A 251 -15.21 4.57 6.98
C VAL A 251 -16.49 3.74 7.12
N LYS A 252 -16.73 3.22 8.33
CA LYS A 252 -17.95 2.45 8.62
C LYS A 252 -19.14 3.39 8.40
N GLU A 253 -20.15 2.93 7.66
CA GLU A 253 -21.38 3.69 7.31
C GLU A 253 -21.25 4.76 6.22
N ASP A 254 -20.12 4.84 5.52
CA ASP A 254 -19.90 5.89 4.52
C ASP A 254 -20.03 5.44 3.06
N ILE A 255 -20.68 6.28 2.24
CA ILE A 255 -20.78 6.19 0.78
C ILE A 255 -19.41 6.18 0.06
N ARG A 256 -18.33 6.60 0.71
CA ARG A 256 -16.93 6.56 0.22
C ARG A 256 -16.35 5.14 0.10
N ASN A 257 -17.11 4.11 0.46
CA ASN A 257 -16.86 2.72 0.07
C ASN A 257 -17.33 2.38 -1.36
N LYS A 258 -17.96 3.32 -2.07
CA LYS A 258 -18.24 3.22 -3.52
C LYS A 258 -16.94 3.28 -4.34
N PHE A 259 -16.98 2.77 -5.56
CA PHE A 259 -15.86 2.83 -6.49
C PHE A 259 -15.49 4.29 -6.77
N ASN A 260 -14.27 4.69 -6.41
CA ASN A 260 -13.64 5.92 -6.88
C ASN A 260 -12.39 5.49 -7.66
N PRO A 261 -12.27 5.72 -8.98
CA PRO A 261 -11.05 5.38 -9.71
C PRO A 261 -9.81 6.04 -9.13
N VAL A 262 -8.65 5.43 -9.42
CA VAL A 262 -7.36 5.98 -8.99
C VAL A 262 -7.12 7.32 -9.69
N PRO A 263 -6.83 8.42 -8.96
CA PRO A 263 -6.49 9.70 -9.58
C PRO A 263 -5.27 9.56 -10.50
N HIS A 264 -5.30 10.26 -11.64
CA HIS A 264 -4.18 10.25 -12.57
C HIS A 264 -3.05 11.20 -12.14
N ALA A 265 -3.36 12.28 -11.43
CA ALA A 265 -2.35 13.21 -10.96
C ALA A 265 -1.62 12.66 -9.71
N PRO A 266 -0.27 12.63 -9.68
CA PRO A 266 0.51 12.13 -8.54
C PRO A 266 0.17 12.81 -7.21
N SER A 267 0.06 14.14 -7.21
CA SER A 267 -0.28 14.96 -6.04
C SER A 267 -1.63 14.59 -5.43
N MET A 268 -2.60 14.23 -6.27
CA MET A 268 -3.93 13.81 -5.83
C MET A 268 -3.88 12.49 -5.10
N LEU A 269 -3.14 11.54 -5.63
CA LEU A 269 -3.00 10.25 -4.99
C LEU A 269 -2.20 10.36 -3.68
N LEU A 270 -1.16 11.20 -3.63
CA LEU A 270 -0.44 11.50 -2.38
C LEU A 270 -1.37 12.11 -1.33
N LYS A 271 -2.17 13.12 -1.67
CA LYS A 271 -3.17 13.72 -0.76
C LYS A 271 -4.16 12.68 -0.20
N ARG A 272 -4.53 11.67 -1.00
CA ARG A 272 -5.38 10.56 -0.53
C ARG A 272 -4.62 9.66 0.46
N PHE A 273 -3.37 9.26 0.17
CA PHE A 273 -2.56 8.47 1.09
C PHE A 273 -2.21 9.21 2.39
N ASN A 274 -2.02 10.52 2.35
CA ASN A 274 -1.84 11.36 3.53
C ASN A 274 -3.04 11.33 4.47
N LYS A 275 -4.23 11.04 3.94
CA LYS A 275 -5.51 10.92 4.67
C LYS A 275 -5.93 9.46 4.91
N ASP A 276 -4.99 8.52 4.85
CA ASP A 276 -5.19 7.08 5.11
C ASP A 276 -6.19 6.40 4.18
N TRP A 277 -6.24 6.84 2.91
CA TRP A 277 -6.96 6.10 1.88
C TRP A 277 -6.15 4.88 1.44
N CYS A 278 -6.87 3.84 0.99
CA CYS A 278 -6.30 2.62 0.44
C CYS A 278 -6.57 2.56 -1.06
N LEU A 279 -5.56 2.13 -1.82
CA LEU A 279 -5.73 1.73 -3.21
C LEU A 279 -6.07 0.24 -3.26
N GLY A 280 -7.02 -0.12 -4.11
CA GLY A 280 -7.48 -1.49 -4.33
C GLY A 280 -7.49 -1.85 -5.80
N VAL A 281 -7.08 -3.08 -6.11
CA VAL A 281 -7.19 -3.67 -7.44
C VAL A 281 -7.90 -5.01 -7.31
N ASN A 282 -8.85 -5.25 -8.22
CA ASN A 282 -9.87 -6.29 -8.15
C ASN A 282 -10.83 -6.13 -6.93
N PRO A 283 -12.07 -6.64 -7.01
CA PRO A 283 -12.98 -6.69 -5.87
C PRO A 283 -12.43 -7.50 -4.68
N LYS A 284 -12.93 -7.21 -3.47
CA LYS A 284 -12.64 -8.06 -2.30
C LYS A 284 -13.36 -9.41 -2.49
N GLY A 285 -12.69 -10.51 -2.18
CA GLY A 285 -13.22 -11.86 -2.40
C GLY A 285 -12.96 -12.42 -3.80
N SER A 286 -12.44 -11.60 -4.72
CA SER A 286 -11.92 -12.10 -5.99
C SER A 286 -10.75 -13.07 -5.75
N PRO A 287 -10.50 -14.02 -6.67
CA PRO A 287 -9.45 -15.02 -6.50
C PRO A 287 -8.04 -14.45 -6.29
N LEU A 288 -7.83 -13.24 -6.82
CA LEU A 288 -6.62 -12.44 -6.68
C LEU A 288 -7.07 -11.00 -6.45
N CYS A 289 -6.61 -10.36 -5.38
CA CYS A 289 -6.82 -8.92 -5.19
C CYS A 289 -5.62 -8.27 -4.53
N TYR A 290 -5.46 -6.97 -4.77
CA TYR A 290 -4.31 -6.20 -4.29
C TYR A 290 -4.76 -5.02 -3.44
N ARG A 291 -3.94 -4.66 -2.45
CA ARG A 291 -4.12 -3.47 -1.62
C ARG A 291 -2.82 -2.71 -1.45
N LEU A 292 -2.90 -1.39 -1.48
CA LEU A 292 -1.76 -0.51 -1.23
C LEU A 292 -2.20 0.60 -0.27
N TYR A 293 -1.53 0.73 0.88
CA TYR A 293 -1.92 1.69 1.91
C TYR A 293 -0.81 1.92 2.94
N VAL A 294 -1.01 2.92 3.80
CA VAL A 294 -0.15 3.21 4.95
C VAL A 294 -0.61 2.36 6.14
N LYS A 295 0.25 1.47 6.64
CA LYS A 295 -0.05 0.59 7.77
C LYS A 295 0.33 1.26 9.08
N THR A 296 -0.67 1.81 9.74
CA THR A 296 -0.56 2.54 11.02
C THR A 296 -1.30 1.87 12.18
N THR A 297 -1.97 0.74 11.93
CA THR A 297 -2.72 -0.01 12.93
C THR A 297 -2.42 -1.51 12.90
N ASP A 298 -2.54 -2.17 14.04
CA ASP A 298 -2.39 -3.62 14.19
C ASP A 298 -3.64 -4.39 13.70
N SER A 299 -3.63 -5.71 13.87
CA SER A 299 -4.72 -6.62 13.49
C SER A 299 -6.03 -6.37 14.29
N ASN A 300 -5.93 -5.74 15.47
CA ASN A 300 -7.03 -5.32 16.34
C ASN A 300 -7.45 -3.85 16.11
N LYS A 301 -6.92 -3.20 15.07
CA LYS A 301 -7.15 -1.79 14.74
C LYS A 301 -6.64 -0.82 15.79
N GLN A 302 -5.72 -1.25 16.65
CA GLN A 302 -5.03 -0.37 17.58
C GLN A 302 -3.91 0.39 16.86
N PRO A 303 -3.69 1.67 17.16
CA PRO A 303 -2.56 2.42 16.61
C PRO A 303 -1.23 1.72 16.88
N LEU A 304 -0.38 1.65 15.86
CA LEU A 304 1.00 1.20 15.98
C LEU A 304 1.91 2.34 16.44
N PRO A 305 2.99 2.04 17.17
CA PRO A 305 4.08 2.99 17.40
C PRO A 305 4.63 3.55 16.08
N LEU A 306 5.11 4.80 16.08
CA LEU A 306 5.57 5.50 14.86
C LEU A 306 6.68 4.74 14.14
N GLU A 307 7.57 4.09 14.88
CA GLU A 307 8.66 3.27 14.37
C GLU A 307 8.19 2.01 13.64
N GLU A 308 6.95 1.58 13.86
CA GLU A 308 6.32 0.45 13.17
C GLU A 308 5.45 0.90 11.98
N HIS A 309 5.30 2.22 11.76
CA HIS A 309 4.61 2.73 10.60
C HIS A 309 5.39 2.38 9.33
N ARG A 310 4.65 1.97 8.31
CA ARG A 310 5.21 1.47 7.06
C ARG A 310 4.22 1.61 5.93
N LEU A 311 4.73 1.61 4.71
CA LEU A 311 3.90 1.50 3.53
C LEU A 311 3.74 0.02 3.20
N ARG A 312 2.54 -0.40 2.81
CA ARG A 312 2.25 -1.81 2.58
C ARG A 312 1.65 -2.04 1.21
N VAL A 313 2.12 -3.10 0.55
CA VAL A 313 1.53 -3.68 -0.65
C VAL A 313 1.13 -5.11 -0.32
N GLU A 314 -0.15 -5.44 -0.49
CA GLU A 314 -0.71 -6.75 -0.17
C GLU A 314 -1.26 -7.43 -1.41
N VAL A 315 -1.20 -8.75 -1.41
CA VAL A 315 -1.95 -9.61 -2.32
C VAL A 315 -2.72 -10.66 -1.52
N THR A 316 -4.01 -10.78 -1.79
CA THR A 316 -4.84 -11.87 -1.29
C THR A 316 -5.04 -12.89 -2.40
N LEU A 317 -4.86 -14.18 -2.07
CA LEU A 317 -4.99 -15.31 -2.97
C LEU A 317 -5.97 -16.32 -2.38
N ASN A 318 -6.85 -16.88 -3.21
CA ASN A 318 -7.65 -18.05 -2.85
C ASN A 318 -7.17 -19.32 -3.55
N ASN A 319 -7.77 -20.46 -3.20
CA ASN A 319 -7.52 -21.76 -3.82
C ASN A 319 -7.51 -21.76 -5.36
N GLY A 320 -8.32 -20.92 -6.00
CA GLY A 320 -8.38 -20.82 -7.46
C GLY A 320 -7.16 -20.15 -8.09
N ARG A 321 -6.26 -19.56 -7.29
CA ARG A 321 -5.07 -18.83 -7.76
C ARG A 321 -3.75 -19.34 -7.22
N PHE A 322 -3.76 -20.38 -6.39
CA PHE A 322 -2.52 -21.04 -6.03
C PHE A 322 -1.88 -21.69 -7.26
N GLU A 323 -0.66 -21.29 -7.60
CA GLU A 323 0.11 -21.93 -8.68
C GLU A 323 0.50 -23.38 -8.34
N VAL A 324 0.43 -23.76 -7.06
CA VAL A 324 0.73 -25.11 -6.57
C VAL A 324 -0.54 -25.93 -6.46
N LYS A 325 -0.45 -27.23 -6.74
CA LYS A 325 -1.57 -28.17 -6.59
C LYS A 325 -1.77 -28.66 -5.16
N ASP A 326 -0.68 -28.81 -4.41
CA ASP A 326 -0.70 -29.23 -3.02
C ASP A 326 -0.89 -28.00 -2.12
N HIS A 327 -2.03 -27.94 -1.42
CA HIS A 327 -2.40 -26.86 -0.51
C HIS A 327 -2.26 -27.26 0.96
N SER A 328 -1.54 -28.35 1.25
CA SER A 328 -1.31 -28.82 2.62
C SER A 328 -0.47 -27.84 3.44
N ILE A 329 -0.53 -27.98 4.77
CA ILE A 329 0.34 -27.26 5.70
C ILE A 329 1.82 -27.54 5.40
N GLU A 330 2.15 -28.74 4.95
CA GLU A 330 3.52 -29.16 4.61
C GLU A 330 4.10 -28.37 3.44
N ASN A 331 3.28 -27.96 2.47
CA ASN A 331 3.70 -27.20 1.31
C ASN A 331 3.58 -25.67 1.48
N LEU A 332 3.30 -25.18 2.69
CA LEU A 332 3.05 -23.76 2.98
C LEU A 332 4.20 -22.85 2.53
N ALA A 333 5.47 -23.26 2.71
CA ALA A 333 6.64 -22.51 2.23
C ALA A 333 6.58 -22.21 0.72
N ASN A 334 6.14 -23.18 -0.07
CA ASN A 334 6.02 -23.05 -1.52
C ASN A 334 4.80 -22.22 -1.91
N ILE A 335 3.67 -22.39 -1.21
CA ILE A 335 2.48 -21.52 -1.37
C ILE A 335 2.89 -20.05 -1.17
N ILE A 336 3.63 -19.74 -0.12
CA ILE A 336 4.15 -18.39 0.17
C ILE A 336 5.05 -17.90 -0.97
N LYS A 337 6.08 -18.67 -1.35
CA LYS A 337 7.02 -18.27 -2.41
C LYS A 337 6.33 -18.00 -3.75
N LYS A 338 5.37 -18.85 -4.14
CA LYS A 338 4.63 -18.68 -5.38
C LYS A 338 3.63 -17.53 -5.29
N GLY A 339 2.98 -17.35 -4.14
CA GLY A 339 2.07 -16.23 -3.93
C GLY A 339 2.75 -14.86 -4.01
N PHE A 340 3.97 -14.73 -3.49
CA PHE A 340 4.73 -13.47 -3.61
C PHE A 340 5.15 -13.11 -5.04
N LYS A 341 5.04 -14.00 -6.03
CA LYS A 341 5.30 -13.64 -7.43
C LYS A 341 4.33 -12.59 -7.98
N PHE A 342 3.11 -12.54 -7.43
CA PHE A 342 2.14 -11.49 -7.75
C PHE A 342 2.58 -10.11 -7.22
N LEU A 343 3.58 -10.05 -6.34
CA LEU A 343 4.18 -8.81 -5.85
C LEU A 343 5.57 -8.59 -6.46
N SER A 344 5.64 -8.62 -7.79
CA SER A 344 6.84 -8.27 -8.56
C SER A 344 6.69 -6.91 -9.22
N PHE A 345 7.82 -6.24 -9.43
CA PHE A 345 7.87 -4.84 -9.86
C PHE A 345 8.57 -4.66 -11.19
N THR A 346 8.16 -3.63 -11.93
CA THR A 346 8.69 -3.20 -13.22
C THR A 346 9.18 -1.76 -13.13
N ARG A 347 9.85 -1.30 -14.20
CA ARG A 347 10.29 0.09 -14.37
C ARG A 347 10.37 0.41 -15.85
N LEU A 348 10.52 1.69 -16.17
CA LEU A 348 10.95 2.10 -17.50
C LEU A 348 12.32 1.45 -17.82
N ASN A 349 12.51 1.06 -19.08
CA ASN A 349 13.81 0.62 -19.55
C ASN A 349 14.77 1.83 -19.72
N SER A 350 15.99 1.58 -20.19
CA SER A 350 16.98 2.66 -20.35
C SER A 350 16.69 3.59 -21.53
N HIS A 351 15.87 3.15 -22.49
CA HIS A 351 15.54 3.90 -23.70
C HIS A 351 14.05 3.74 -24.02
N PRO A 352 13.14 4.22 -23.14
CA PRO A 352 11.72 4.07 -23.36
C PRO A 352 11.28 5.00 -24.49
N PRO A 353 10.21 4.68 -25.22
CA PRO A 353 9.61 5.63 -26.15
C PRO A 353 9.31 6.95 -25.45
N SER A 354 9.67 8.10 -26.06
CA SER A 354 9.56 9.42 -25.41
C SER A 354 8.17 9.70 -24.84
N LYS A 355 7.13 9.34 -25.59
CA LYS A 355 5.73 9.50 -25.18
C LYS A 355 5.38 8.65 -23.95
N LEU A 356 5.92 7.44 -23.85
CA LEU A 356 5.72 6.58 -22.68
C LEU A 356 6.43 7.17 -21.46
N LYS A 357 7.65 7.69 -21.64
CA LYS A 357 8.40 8.36 -20.56
C LYS A 357 7.61 9.54 -20.00
N GLU A 358 7.15 10.44 -20.86
CA GLU A 358 6.32 11.60 -20.50
C GLU A 358 5.07 11.16 -19.73
N TYR A 359 4.30 10.20 -20.26
CA TYR A 359 3.12 9.69 -19.55
C TYR A 359 3.46 9.04 -18.20
N TYR A 360 4.58 8.32 -18.13
CA TYR A 360 5.01 7.68 -16.90
C TYR A 360 5.38 8.73 -15.86
N GLU A 361 5.99 9.84 -16.23
CA GLU A 361 6.37 10.91 -15.31
C GLU A 361 5.13 11.69 -14.82
N GLU A 362 4.24 12.06 -15.73
CA GLU A 362 3.09 12.93 -15.44
C GLU A 362 1.87 12.22 -14.83
N ARG A 363 1.73 10.91 -15.04
CA ARG A 363 0.48 10.20 -14.71
C ARG A 363 0.69 8.98 -13.83
N ILE A 364 -0.32 8.74 -13.00
CA ILE A 364 -0.55 7.50 -12.30
C ILE A 364 -1.43 6.60 -13.17
N LYS A 365 -0.84 5.49 -13.61
CA LYS A 365 -1.48 4.36 -14.28
C LYS A 365 -0.75 3.06 -13.90
N PRO A 366 -1.39 1.89 -14.02
CA PRO A 366 -0.74 0.61 -13.79
C PRO A 366 0.20 0.23 -14.96
N PHE A 367 1.30 0.96 -15.17
CA PHE A 367 2.23 0.73 -16.29
C PHE A 367 2.87 -0.67 -16.26
N GLY A 368 2.99 -1.27 -15.07
CA GLY A 368 3.44 -2.66 -14.93
C GLY A 368 2.42 -3.72 -15.33
N GLN A 369 1.18 -3.35 -15.67
CA GLN A 369 0.15 -4.32 -16.07
C GLN A 369 0.54 -5.05 -17.36
N GLU A 370 0.38 -6.37 -17.35
CA GLU A 370 0.66 -7.21 -18.50
C GLU A 370 -0.28 -6.91 -19.67
N THR A 371 0.24 -7.03 -20.89
CA THR A 371 -0.51 -6.80 -22.13
C THR A 371 -1.02 -8.12 -22.71
N ILE A 372 -2.20 -8.08 -23.34
CA ILE A 372 -2.79 -9.24 -24.03
C ILE A 372 -2.21 -9.39 -25.46
N LYS A 373 -1.61 -8.31 -26.00
CA LYS A 373 -1.30 -8.17 -27.44
C LYS A 373 -0.23 -9.13 -27.97
N HIS A 374 0.78 -9.49 -27.16
CA HIS A 374 1.98 -10.15 -27.70
C HIS A 374 2.21 -11.59 -27.20
N LYS A 375 1.77 -11.90 -25.97
CA LYS A 375 1.72 -13.22 -25.30
C LYS A 375 1.26 -13.00 -23.85
N LYS A 376 0.69 -14.02 -23.21
CA LYS A 376 0.41 -13.97 -21.76
C LYS A 376 1.72 -13.70 -21.00
N GLY A 377 1.76 -12.66 -20.18
CA GLY A 377 2.95 -12.27 -19.44
C GLY A 377 3.86 -11.22 -20.11
N SER A 378 3.47 -10.67 -21.26
CA SER A 378 4.22 -9.60 -21.92
C SER A 378 3.96 -8.24 -21.24
N LEU A 379 4.96 -7.35 -21.23
CA LEU A 379 4.83 -5.96 -20.79
C LEU A 379 4.69 -5.02 -21.99
N GLU A 380 4.26 -3.78 -21.77
CA GLU A 380 4.29 -2.74 -22.81
C GLU A 380 5.73 -2.41 -23.22
N ASP A 381 5.95 -2.11 -24.50
CA ASP A 381 7.26 -1.73 -25.01
C ASP A 381 7.79 -0.49 -24.27
N GLY A 382 9.00 -0.61 -23.71
CA GLY A 382 9.57 0.42 -22.84
C GLY A 382 9.45 0.14 -21.34
N ILE A 383 8.70 -0.89 -20.93
CA ILE A 383 8.60 -1.37 -19.55
C ILE A 383 9.36 -2.69 -19.40
N GLN A 384 10.16 -2.81 -18.34
CA GLN A 384 10.96 -4.01 -18.04
C GLN A 384 10.87 -4.39 -16.55
N PRO A 385 11.20 -5.64 -16.17
CA PRO A 385 11.31 -6.02 -14.76
C PRO A 385 12.33 -5.15 -14.00
N TYR A 386 12.00 -4.74 -12.77
CA TYR A 386 12.91 -4.01 -11.90
C TYR A 386 13.75 -4.98 -11.06
N SER A 387 14.85 -5.45 -11.64
CA SER A 387 15.70 -6.51 -11.07
C SER A 387 16.22 -6.20 -9.66
N GLU A 388 16.63 -4.97 -9.38
CA GLU A 388 17.16 -4.54 -8.06
C GLU A 388 16.10 -4.66 -6.96
N LEU A 389 14.93 -4.02 -7.14
CA LEU A 389 13.82 -4.12 -6.19
C LEU A 389 13.33 -5.58 -6.06
N ASN A 390 13.18 -6.30 -7.17
CA ASN A 390 12.75 -7.70 -7.13
C ASN A 390 13.75 -8.63 -6.42
N LYS A 391 15.06 -8.32 -6.45
CA LYS A 391 16.08 -9.06 -5.70
C LYS A 391 15.91 -8.84 -4.19
N LEU A 392 15.65 -7.61 -3.76
CA LEU A 392 15.37 -7.28 -2.36
C LEU A 392 14.09 -7.96 -1.87
N VAL A 393 13.02 -7.89 -2.65
CA VAL A 393 11.76 -8.59 -2.38
C VAL A 393 12.01 -10.10 -2.27
N SER A 394 12.74 -10.68 -3.22
CA SER A 394 13.07 -12.11 -3.21
C SER A 394 13.87 -12.51 -1.96
N LYS A 395 14.80 -11.67 -1.49
CA LYS A 395 15.53 -11.88 -0.23
C LYS A 395 14.59 -11.82 0.99
N ALA A 396 13.67 -10.86 1.04
CA ALA A 396 12.69 -10.74 2.11
C ALA A 396 11.75 -11.97 2.15
N VAL A 397 11.27 -12.41 0.98
CA VAL A 397 10.42 -13.60 0.83
C VAL A 397 11.18 -14.87 1.21
N PHE A 398 12.44 -15.00 0.78
CA PHE A 398 13.28 -16.13 1.16
C PHE A 398 13.42 -16.22 2.69
N ASN A 399 13.72 -15.10 3.36
CA ASN A 399 13.84 -15.04 4.81
C ASN A 399 12.54 -15.43 5.53
N LEU A 400 11.39 -14.93 5.08
CA LEU A 400 10.08 -15.35 5.61
C LEU A 400 9.87 -16.86 5.41
N SER A 401 10.11 -17.36 4.20
CA SER A 401 9.83 -18.74 3.81
C SER A 401 10.71 -19.78 4.51
N ARG A 402 11.79 -19.38 5.20
CA ARG A 402 12.60 -20.29 6.01
C ARG A 402 11.93 -20.66 7.34
N ASN A 403 10.93 -19.91 7.75
CA ASN A 403 10.16 -20.17 8.95
C ASN A 403 8.97 -21.12 8.69
N PHE A 404 8.75 -21.51 7.43
CA PHE A 404 7.66 -22.34 6.95
C PHE A 404 8.22 -23.54 6.18
#